data_AF-N9WI26-F1
#
_entry.id   AF-N9WI26-F1
#
_cell.length_a   1.000
_cell.length_b   1.000
_cell.length_c   1.000
_cell.angle_alpha   90.00
_cell.angle_beta   90.00
_cell.angle_gamma   90.00
#
_symmetry.space_group_name_H-M   'P 1'
#
loop_
_entity.id
_entity.type
_entity.pdbx_description
1 polymer ?
#
loop_
_entity_poly.entity_id
_entity_poly.type
_entity_poly.pdbx_seq_one_letter_code
_entity_poly.pdbx_strand_id
1 'polypeptide(L)' 'MINRVVLVGRLTKDPVLRKTTNGASVVSFTVA' A
#
# COMPACT_ATOMS: atom_id res chain seq x y z
N MET A 1 -11.67 17.04 -12.60
CA MET A 1 -11.51 17.21 -11.14
C MET A 1 -10.15 16.65 -10.73
N ILE A 2 -9.43 17.31 -9.81
CA ILE A 2 -8.08 16.87 -9.39
C ILE A 2 -8.13 16.25 -7.99
N ASN A 3 -7.60 15.03 -7.81
CA ASN A 3 -7.39 14.39 -6.52
C ASN A 3 -5.92 13.94 -6.45
N ARG A 4 -5.10 14.56 -5.57
CA ARG A 4 -3.64 14.38 -5.53
C ARG A 4 -3.17 14.15 -4.09
N VAL A 5 -2.36 13.10 -3.90
CA VAL A 5 -1.74 12.75 -2.62
C VAL A 5 -0.23 12.58 -2.82
N VAL A 6 0.57 13.22 -1.97
CA VAL A 6 2.04 13.06 -1.90
C VAL A 6 2.40 12.83 -0.44
N LEU A 7 3.04 11.70 -0.15
CA LEU A 7 3.48 11.30 1.19
C LEU A 7 4.94 10.86 1.12
N VAL A 8 5.75 11.27 2.10
CA VAL A 8 7.14 10.85 2.28
C VAL A 8 7.31 10.45 3.73
N GLY A 9 7.82 9.25 3.95
CA GLY A 9 8.00 8.70 5.29
C GLY A 9 8.61 7.30 5.22
N ARG A 10 8.62 6.61 6.36
CA ARG A 10 9.13 5.24 6.48
C ARG A 10 8.00 4.23 6.63
N LEU A 11 8.24 2.99 6.20
CA LEU A 11 7.34 1.88 6.51
C LEU A 11 7.44 1.55 8.00
N THR A 12 6.31 1.40 8.67
CA THR A 12 6.29 1.06 10.10
C THR A 12 6.59 -0.42 10.37
N LYS A 13 6.44 -1.27 9.35
CA LYS A 13 6.66 -2.72 9.37
C LYS A 13 6.84 -3.26 7.95
N ASP A 14 7.34 -4.48 7.84
CA ASP A 14 7.47 -5.17 6.57
C ASP A 14 6.09 -5.43 5.93
N PRO A 15 5.90 -5.11 4.64
CA PRO A 15 4.66 -5.36 3.94
C PRO A 15 4.46 -6.85 3.66
N VAL A 16 3.23 -7.34 3.85
CA VAL A 16 2.86 -8.73 3.55
C VAL A 16 2.15 -8.79 2.19
N LEU A 17 2.68 -9.62 1.30
CA LEU A 17 2.06 -9.90 0.00
C LEU A 17 0.86 -10.83 0.18
N ARG A 18 -0.29 -10.41 -0.37
CA ARG A 18 -1.53 -11.19 -0.38
C ARG A 18 -2.06 -11.34 -1.80
N LYS A 19 -3.04 -12.23 -1.97
CA LYS A 19 -3.77 -12.44 -3.21
C LYS A 19 -5.24 -12.10 -3.04
N THR A 20 -5.84 -11.46 -4.05
CA THR A 20 -7.29 -11.31 -4.14
C THR A 20 -7.95 -12.61 -4.59
N THR A 21 -9.27 -12.73 -4.48
CA THR A 21 -10.04 -13.87 -5.01
C THR A 21 -9.83 -14.07 -6.52
N ASN A 22 -9.52 -12.99 -7.24
CA ASN A 22 -9.28 -13.00 -8.67
C ASN A 22 -7.78 -13.16 -9.01
N GLY A 23 -6.94 -13.53 -8.04
CA GLY A 23 -5.52 -13.84 -8.25
C GLY A 23 -4.55 -12.64 -8.29
N ALA A 24 -5.06 -11.41 -8.15
CA ALA A 24 -4.22 -10.21 -8.18
C ALA A 24 -3.36 -10.09 -6.91
N SER A 25 -2.10 -9.70 -7.06
CA SER A 25 -1.20 -9.38 -5.95
C SER A 25 -1.60 -8.07 -5.29
N VAL A 26 -1.72 -8.05 -3.96
CA VAL A 26 -2.04 -6.84 -3.19
C VAL A 26 -1.17 -6.73 -1.94
N VAL A 27 -0.81 -5.49 -1.59
CA VAL A 27 -0.04 -5.14 -0.40
C VAL A 27 -0.70 -3.94 0.26
N SER A 28 -0.75 -3.92 1.59
CA SER A 28 -1.13 -2.76 2.40
C SER A 28 -0.01 -2.43 3.37
N PHE A 29 0.31 -1.14 3.48
CA PHE A 29 1.37 -0.63 4.34
C PHE A 29 0.95 0.68 5.00
N THR A 30 1.68 1.05 6.05
CA THR A 30 1.47 2.29 6.80
C THR A 30 2.73 3.14 6.68
N VAL A 31 2.56 4.39 6.26
CA VAL A 31 3.62 5.40 6.25
C VAL A 31 3.55 6.16 7.57
N ALA A 32 4.67 6.25 8.28
CA ALA A 32 4.82 7.12 9.44
C ALA A 32 5.17 8.56 9.04
#